data_AF-A0A1Q9GZ14-F1
#
_entry.id   AF-A0A1Q9GZ14-F1
#
_cell.length_a   1.000
_cell.length_b   1.000
_cell.length_c   1.000
_cell.angle_alpha   90.00
_cell.angle_beta   90.00
_cell.angle_gamma   90.00
#
_symmetry.space_group_name_H-M   'P 1'
#
loop_
_entity.id
_entity.type
_entity.pdbx_description
1 polymer ?
#
loop_
_entity_poly.entity_id
_entity_poly.type
_entity_poly.pdbx_seq_one_letter_code
_entity_poly.pdbx_strand_id
1 'polypeptide(L)'
;MDCNSQINRYHFLSSNMPIENFYQSIQLFMLPGKMLETFALTQAQYSIETAAIQTSNLLEGMDANLSATVSEMDNSLVFPFDVMDYVSRTTSDNWRVLLGGKTTAELKLVEQVESQETLFSRIEKQLKKENAVLTQSLTEKERRLTSQVAESEKARKAKLSAQRAQRKLKAELEKSNDQLAVFRAECETYTERYDQQLSDNSVLKTANKHLELELAEARQESILQKNDSEQMAREVEALTTEQSKLIAEKDGLQKRIEELQHQLEHSSNYTE
;
A
#
# COMPACT_ATOMS: atom_id res chain seq x y z
N MET A 1 -51.51 -13.84 -80.58
CA MET A 1 -52.31 -13.88 -79.34
C MET A 1 -51.65 -12.90 -78.39
N ASP A 2 -52.17 -11.73 -78.09
CA ASP A 2 -53.49 -11.18 -78.33
C ASP A 2 -53.42 -9.68 -78.63
N CYS A 3 -54.21 -9.30 -79.63
CA CYS A 3 -54.59 -7.93 -79.92
C CYS A 3 -55.46 -7.41 -78.77
N ASN A 4 -55.24 -6.18 -78.32
CA ASN A 4 -56.27 -5.46 -77.58
C ASN A 4 -56.42 -4.04 -78.15
N SER A 5 -57.22 -3.99 -79.20
CA SER A 5 -57.84 -2.81 -79.77
C SER A 5 -58.90 -2.27 -78.80
N GLN A 6 -58.63 -1.15 -78.14
CA GLN A 6 -59.69 -0.35 -77.53
C GLN A 6 -60.07 0.81 -78.46
N ILE A 7 -61.14 0.50 -79.18
CA ILE A 7 -62.06 1.38 -79.88
C ILE A 7 -62.58 2.41 -78.87
N ASN A 8 -62.27 3.70 -79.08
CA ASN A 8 -63.10 4.78 -78.56
C ASN A 8 -63.67 5.58 -79.73
N ARG A 9 -65.01 5.57 -79.73
CA ARG A 9 -65.96 6.02 -80.74
C ARG A 9 -65.72 7.46 -81.17
N TYR A 10 -65.40 7.66 -82.45
CA TYR A 10 -65.73 8.90 -83.14
C TYR A 10 -67.22 8.86 -83.49
N HIS A 11 -68.03 9.60 -82.74
CA HIS A 11 -69.37 9.97 -83.19
C HIS A 11 -69.21 11.02 -84.30
N PHE A 12 -69.36 10.57 -85.54
CA PHE A 12 -69.69 11.43 -86.67
C PHE A 12 -71.15 11.88 -86.49
N LEU A 13 -71.36 13.08 -85.95
CA LEU A 13 -72.62 13.79 -86.07
C LEU A 13 -72.46 14.84 -87.16
N SER A 14 -72.93 14.48 -88.35
CA SER A 14 -73.39 15.44 -89.36
C SER A 14 -74.66 16.11 -88.81
N SER A 15 -74.60 17.42 -88.57
CA SER A 15 -75.78 18.29 -88.50
C SER A 15 -75.32 19.74 -88.64
N ASN A 16 -75.54 20.31 -89.82
CA ASN A 16 -75.55 21.74 -90.18
C ASN A 16 -75.00 22.71 -89.12
N MET A 17 -73.67 22.81 -89.01
CA MET A 17 -73.04 23.97 -88.38
C MET A 17 -72.87 25.05 -89.46
N PRO A 18 -73.33 26.30 -89.25
CA PRO A 18 -73.00 27.40 -90.15
C PRO A 18 -71.48 27.45 -90.29
N ILE A 19 -70.97 27.69 -91.50
CA ILE A 19 -69.53 27.69 -91.84
C ILE A 19 -68.70 28.50 -90.83
N GLU A 20 -69.30 29.55 -90.25
CA GLU A 20 -68.73 30.38 -89.19
C GLU A 20 -68.35 29.61 -87.91
N ASN A 21 -69.13 28.61 -87.48
CA ASN A 21 -68.84 27.82 -86.27
C ASN A 21 -67.66 26.87 -86.45
N PHE A 22 -67.42 26.36 -87.67
CA PHE A 22 -66.25 25.53 -87.97
C PHE A 22 -64.96 26.37 -87.93
N TYR A 23 -64.97 27.56 -88.53
CA TYR A 23 -63.84 28.50 -88.45
C TYR A 23 -63.56 28.97 -87.02
N GLN A 24 -64.60 29.19 -86.21
CA GLN A 24 -64.44 29.52 -84.78
C GLN A 24 -63.79 28.38 -83.99
N SER A 25 -64.17 27.13 -84.25
CA SER A 25 -63.56 25.97 -83.58
C SER A 25 -62.08 25.81 -83.94
N ILE A 26 -61.71 26.01 -85.21
CA ILE A 26 -60.31 25.98 -85.65
C ILE A 26 -59.51 27.13 -85.02
N GLN A 27 -60.07 28.34 -84.95
CA GLN A 27 -59.44 29.47 -84.27
C GLN A 27 -59.22 29.17 -82.77
N LEU A 28 -60.18 28.53 -82.11
CA LEU A 28 -60.06 28.14 -80.70
C LEU A 28 -58.93 27.12 -80.47
N PHE A 29 -58.73 26.16 -81.38
CA PHE A 29 -57.64 25.18 -81.28
C PHE A 29 -56.27 25.74 -81.68
N MET A 30 -56.22 26.74 -82.57
CA MET A 30 -54.97 27.42 -82.92
C MET A 30 -54.50 28.41 -81.85
N LEU A 31 -55.40 28.94 -81.02
CA LEU A 31 -55.06 29.91 -79.98
C LEU A 31 -54.01 29.37 -78.97
N PRO A 32 -54.17 28.17 -78.38
CA PRO A 32 -53.17 27.59 -77.48
C PRO A 32 -51.83 27.34 -78.16
N GLY A 33 -51.82 26.90 -79.42
CA GLY A 33 -50.59 26.71 -80.19
C GLY A 33 -49.85 28.02 -80.42
N LYS A 34 -50.57 29.07 -80.81
CA LYS A 34 -50.02 30.42 -80.95
C LYS A 34 -49.58 31.00 -79.60
N MET A 35 -50.32 30.76 -78.52
CA MET A 35 -49.90 31.20 -77.18
C MET A 35 -48.62 30.50 -76.75
N LEU A 36 -48.48 29.19 -77.00
CA LEU A 36 -47.29 28.43 -76.65
C LEU A 36 -46.09 28.83 -77.51
N GLU A 37 -46.32 29.12 -78.80
CA GLU A 37 -45.32 29.69 -79.69
C GLU A 37 -44.90 31.09 -79.22
N THR A 38 -45.85 31.97 -78.87
CA THR A 38 -45.52 33.29 -78.31
C THR A 38 -44.81 33.18 -76.96
N PHE A 39 -45.16 32.22 -76.11
CA PHE A 39 -44.48 32.01 -74.83
C PHE A 39 -43.05 31.50 -75.05
N ALA A 40 -42.84 30.53 -75.94
CA ALA A 40 -41.51 30.05 -76.31
C ALA A 40 -40.68 31.14 -76.99
N LEU A 41 -41.27 31.93 -77.89
CA LEU A 41 -40.62 33.08 -78.50
C LEU A 41 -40.27 34.15 -77.47
N THR A 42 -41.17 34.47 -76.53
CA THR A 42 -40.92 35.47 -75.49
C THR A 42 -39.86 34.98 -74.51
N GLN A 43 -39.86 33.70 -74.15
CA GLN A 43 -38.85 33.10 -73.29
C GLN A 43 -37.49 33.02 -73.99
N ALA A 44 -37.46 32.64 -75.27
CA ALA A 44 -36.25 32.64 -76.08
C ALA A 44 -35.72 34.07 -76.24
N GLN A 45 -36.58 35.03 -76.56
CA GLN A 45 -36.22 36.44 -76.70
C GLN A 45 -35.70 37.00 -75.38
N TYR A 46 -36.34 36.72 -74.25
CA TYR A 46 -35.85 37.11 -72.93
C TYR A 46 -34.50 36.48 -72.59
N SER A 47 -34.29 35.19 -72.93
CA SER A 47 -33.00 34.52 -72.74
C SER A 47 -31.90 35.08 -73.63
N ILE A 48 -32.24 35.46 -74.88
CA ILE A 48 -31.31 36.09 -75.82
C ILE A 48 -31.00 37.51 -75.37
N GLU A 49 -31.99 38.26 -74.88
CA GLU A 49 -31.80 39.63 -74.41
C GLU A 49 -30.99 39.67 -73.12
N THR A 50 -31.25 38.77 -72.17
CA THR A 50 -30.42 38.63 -70.96
C THR A 50 -29.00 38.16 -71.30
N ALA A 51 -28.83 37.21 -72.23
CA ALA A 51 -27.52 36.82 -72.72
C ALA A 51 -26.81 37.99 -73.43
N ALA A 52 -27.52 38.76 -74.25
CA ALA A 52 -26.99 39.92 -74.96
C ALA A 52 -26.53 41.01 -73.99
N ILE A 53 -27.33 41.33 -72.97
CA ILE A 53 -26.99 42.29 -71.91
C ILE A 53 -25.77 41.78 -71.12
N GLN A 54 -25.74 40.50 -70.75
CA GLN A 54 -24.58 39.91 -70.07
C GLN A 54 -23.33 39.96 -70.95
N THR A 55 -23.42 39.67 -72.24
CA THR A 55 -22.29 39.79 -73.17
C THR A 55 -21.86 41.23 -73.39
N SER A 56 -22.79 42.19 -73.43
CA SER A 56 -22.47 43.62 -73.56
C SER A 56 -21.70 44.10 -72.34
N ASN A 57 -22.22 43.81 -71.14
CA ASN A 57 -21.56 44.17 -69.88
C ASN A 57 -20.18 43.51 -69.75
N LEU A 58 -20.02 42.29 -70.27
CA LEU A 58 -18.76 41.58 -70.28
C LEU A 58 -17.76 42.19 -71.27
N LEU A 59 -18.20 42.58 -72.46
CA LEU A 59 -17.37 43.28 -73.46
C LEU A 59 -16.95 44.66 -72.96
N GLU A 60 -17.87 45.41 -72.36
CA GLU A 60 -17.56 46.69 -71.71
C GLU A 60 -16.59 46.51 -70.55
N GLY A 61 -16.77 45.46 -69.73
CA GLY A 61 -15.83 45.10 -68.67
C GLY A 61 -14.45 44.70 -69.20
N MET A 62 -14.37 44.02 -70.34
CA MET A 62 -13.11 43.70 -71.00
C MET A 62 -12.40 44.94 -71.52
N ASP A 63 -13.14 45.88 -72.14
CA ASP A 63 -12.61 47.13 -72.67
C ASP A 63 -12.10 48.07 -71.55
N ALA A 64 -12.87 48.14 -70.45
CA ALA A 64 -12.48 48.86 -69.25
C ALA A 64 -11.23 48.25 -68.58
N ASN A 65 -11.16 46.92 -68.47
CA ASN A 65 -10.00 46.22 -67.89
C ASN A 65 -8.76 46.31 -68.78
N LEU A 66 -8.91 46.31 -70.11
CA LEU A 66 -7.82 46.57 -71.06
C LEU A 66 -7.25 47.98 -70.88
N SER A 67 -8.13 48.97 -70.74
CA SER A 67 -7.75 50.36 -70.49
C SER A 67 -7.06 50.52 -69.13
N ALA A 68 -7.53 49.82 -68.10
CA ALA A 68 -6.95 49.84 -66.75
C ALA A 68 -5.60 49.11 -66.65
N THR A 69 -5.46 47.94 -67.27
CA THR A 69 -4.18 47.18 -67.26
C THR A 69 -3.07 47.90 -68.04
N VAL A 70 -3.42 48.61 -69.12
CA VAL A 70 -2.50 49.51 -69.84
C VAL A 70 -2.13 50.75 -69.01
N SER A 71 -2.98 51.18 -68.07
CA SER A 71 -2.75 52.36 -67.23
C SER A 71 -2.13 52.07 -65.85
N GLU A 72 -2.26 50.86 -65.28
CA GLU A 72 -1.67 50.50 -63.98
C GLU A 72 -0.22 49.98 -64.07
N MET A 73 0.23 49.54 -65.25
CA MET A 73 1.62 49.10 -65.50
C MET A 73 2.55 50.27 -65.86
N ASP A 74 2.61 51.29 -65.00
CA ASP A 74 3.56 52.40 -65.16
C ASP A 74 5.01 51.88 -65.05
N ASN A 75 5.76 52.00 -66.16
CA ASN A 75 7.22 51.80 -66.36
C ASN A 75 7.76 50.39 -66.64
N SER A 76 6.96 49.43 -67.12
CA SER A 76 7.51 48.19 -67.72
C SER A 76 7.12 48.07 -69.19
N LEU A 77 8.06 47.71 -70.06
CA LEU A 77 7.78 47.35 -71.47
C LEU A 77 6.82 46.17 -71.49
N VAL A 78 5.57 46.39 -71.88
CA VAL A 78 4.58 45.33 -72.07
C VAL A 78 4.66 44.88 -73.53
N PHE A 79 5.02 43.63 -73.77
CA PHE A 79 5.09 43.11 -75.13
C PHE A 79 3.68 42.85 -75.65
N PRO A 80 3.41 43.09 -76.95
CA PRO A 80 2.10 42.81 -77.56
C PRO A 80 1.64 41.35 -77.33
N PHE A 81 2.58 40.41 -77.24
CA PHE A 81 2.29 39.01 -76.96
C PHE A 81 1.79 38.77 -75.53
N ASP A 82 2.25 39.54 -74.54
CA ASP A 82 1.79 39.41 -73.15
C ASP A 82 0.36 39.92 -72.99
N VAL A 83 0.03 41.05 -73.67
CA VAL A 83 -1.34 41.57 -73.74
C VAL A 83 -2.25 40.57 -74.44
N MET A 84 -1.81 40.02 -75.58
CA MET A 84 -2.61 39.03 -76.31
C MET A 84 -2.78 37.72 -75.53
N ASP A 85 -1.77 37.25 -74.80
CA ASP A 85 -1.89 36.07 -73.94
C ASP A 85 -2.85 36.34 -72.77
N TYR A 86 -2.77 37.51 -72.14
CA TYR A 86 -3.71 37.93 -71.10
C TYR A 86 -5.15 38.01 -71.61
N VAL A 87 -5.38 38.67 -72.75
CA VAL A 87 -6.69 38.79 -73.38
C VAL A 87 -7.23 37.42 -73.78
N SER A 88 -6.40 36.57 -74.39
CA SER A 88 -6.75 35.21 -74.80
C SER A 88 -7.17 34.34 -73.61
N ARG A 89 -6.43 34.39 -72.51
CA ARG A 89 -6.77 33.66 -71.27
C ARG A 89 -8.06 34.18 -70.64
N THR A 90 -8.23 35.51 -70.60
CA THR A 90 -9.42 36.15 -70.02
C THR A 90 -10.67 35.87 -70.86
N THR A 91 -10.58 35.96 -72.18
CA THR A 91 -11.69 35.58 -73.07
C THR A 91 -12.00 34.10 -72.98
N SER A 92 -11.00 33.22 -72.94
CA SER A 92 -11.20 31.78 -72.74
C SER A 92 -11.95 31.47 -71.44
N ASP A 93 -11.63 32.18 -70.35
CA ASP A 93 -12.30 32.02 -69.06
C ASP A 93 -13.73 32.57 -69.07
N ASN A 94 -13.94 33.73 -69.70
CA ASN A 94 -15.27 34.31 -69.88
C ASN A 94 -16.18 33.40 -70.74
N TRP A 95 -15.66 32.81 -71.80
CA TRP A 95 -16.37 31.81 -72.60
C TRP A 95 -16.73 30.56 -71.80
N ARG A 96 -15.82 30.12 -70.92
CA ARG A 96 -16.10 29.00 -70.01
C ARG A 96 -17.27 29.34 -69.08
N VAL A 97 -17.28 30.53 -68.48
CA VAL A 97 -18.37 30.98 -67.61
C VAL A 97 -19.70 31.07 -68.35
N LEU A 98 -19.72 31.63 -69.56
CA LEU A 98 -20.93 31.71 -70.39
C LEU A 98 -21.52 30.34 -70.74
N LEU A 99 -20.66 29.31 -70.87
CA LEU A 99 -21.07 27.93 -71.11
C LEU A 99 -21.38 27.15 -69.82
N GLY A 100 -21.41 27.82 -68.66
CA GLY A 100 -21.66 27.20 -67.35
C GLY A 100 -20.46 26.44 -66.76
N GLY A 101 -19.27 26.61 -67.34
CA GLY A 101 -18.00 26.09 -66.82
C GLY A 101 -17.34 27.02 -65.80
N LYS A 102 -16.42 26.47 -65.00
CA LYS A 102 -15.65 27.22 -64.00
C LYS A 102 -14.47 27.97 -64.63
N THR A 103 -14.10 29.10 -64.04
CA THR A 103 -12.90 29.86 -64.44
C THR A 103 -11.61 29.11 -64.07
N THR A 104 -10.48 29.46 -64.67
CA THR A 104 -9.18 28.87 -64.28
C THR A 104 -8.78 29.24 -62.85
N ALA A 105 -9.15 30.43 -62.39
CA ALA A 105 -8.92 30.88 -61.02
C ALA A 105 -9.72 30.03 -60.01
N GLU A 106 -10.99 29.74 -60.31
CA GLU A 106 -11.82 28.85 -59.48
C GLU A 106 -11.28 27.43 -59.45
N LEU A 107 -10.81 26.89 -60.58
CA LEU A 107 -10.21 25.55 -60.62
C LEU A 107 -8.95 25.46 -59.75
N LYS A 108 -8.07 26.47 -59.81
CA LYS A 108 -6.89 26.56 -58.93
C LYS A 108 -7.27 26.68 -57.46
N LEU A 109 -8.32 27.43 -57.14
CA LEU A 109 -8.80 27.57 -55.77
C LEU A 109 -9.38 26.25 -55.24
N VAL A 110 -10.15 25.54 -56.07
CA VAL A 110 -10.67 24.20 -55.73
C VAL A 110 -9.52 23.23 -55.46
N GLU A 111 -8.51 23.19 -56.33
CA GLU A 111 -7.33 22.35 -56.14
C GLU A 111 -6.57 22.69 -54.84
N GLN A 112 -6.45 23.99 -54.52
CA GLN A 112 -5.86 24.44 -53.26
C GLN A 112 -6.69 24.00 -52.04
N VAL A 113 -8.02 24.15 -52.10
CA VAL A 113 -8.91 23.73 -51.01
C VAL A 113 -8.86 22.22 -50.80
N GLU A 114 -8.91 21.42 -51.86
CA GLU A 114 -8.78 19.96 -51.79
C GLU A 114 -7.41 19.56 -51.21
N SER A 115 -6.33 20.22 -51.62
CA SER A 115 -5.00 19.98 -51.06
C SER A 115 -4.93 20.30 -49.56
N GLN A 116 -5.57 21.39 -49.11
CA GLN A 116 -5.62 21.75 -47.70
C GLN A 116 -6.49 20.78 -46.90
N GLU A 117 -7.63 20.36 -47.43
CA GLU A 117 -8.52 19.41 -46.77
C GLU A 117 -7.84 18.04 -46.57
N THR A 118 -7.09 17.56 -47.56
CA THR A 118 -6.30 16.32 -47.42
C THR A 118 -5.22 16.45 -46.35
N LEU A 119 -4.54 17.61 -46.27
CA LEU A 119 -3.55 17.90 -45.21
C LEU A 119 -4.21 17.95 -43.83
N PHE A 120 -5.32 18.67 -43.68
CA PHE A 120 -6.05 18.75 -42.41
C PHE A 120 -6.55 17.37 -41.97
N SER A 121 -7.11 16.57 -42.88
CA SER A 121 -7.54 15.20 -42.58
C SER A 121 -6.38 14.32 -42.10
N ARG A 122 -5.19 14.48 -42.69
CA ARG A 122 -3.99 13.76 -42.27
C ARG A 122 -3.53 14.18 -40.87
N ILE A 123 -3.46 15.48 -40.61
CA ILE A 123 -3.07 16.03 -39.31
C ILE A 123 -4.06 15.58 -38.23
N GLU A 124 -5.37 15.67 -38.49
CA GLU A 124 -6.39 15.24 -37.55
C GLU A 124 -6.28 13.75 -37.20
N LYS A 125 -6.04 12.89 -38.20
CA LYS A 125 -5.79 11.47 -37.96
C LYS A 125 -4.55 11.23 -37.11
N GLN A 126 -3.49 12.01 -37.32
CA GLN A 126 -2.26 11.89 -36.53
C GLN A 126 -2.47 12.35 -35.09
N LEU A 127 -3.09 13.51 -34.88
CA LEU A 127 -3.44 14.01 -33.55
C LEU A 127 -4.36 13.06 -32.80
N LYS A 128 -5.35 12.45 -33.47
CA LYS A 128 -6.21 11.42 -32.86
C LYS A 128 -5.40 10.21 -32.38
N LYS A 129 -4.41 9.76 -33.15
CA LYS A 129 -3.52 8.65 -32.73
C LYS A 129 -2.65 9.04 -31.55
N GLU A 130 -2.02 10.21 -31.60
CA GLU A 130 -1.16 10.71 -30.53
C GLU A 130 -1.94 10.90 -29.23
N ASN A 131 -3.15 11.46 -29.31
CA ASN A 131 -4.02 11.66 -28.14
C ASN A 131 -4.48 10.31 -27.54
N ALA A 132 -4.76 9.30 -28.37
CA ALA A 132 -5.06 7.96 -27.90
C ALA A 132 -3.87 7.32 -27.16
N VAL A 133 -2.65 7.45 -27.70
CA VAL A 133 -1.41 6.96 -27.04
C VAL A 133 -1.15 7.69 -25.73
N LEU A 134 -1.31 9.01 -25.69
CA LEU A 134 -1.15 9.80 -24.47
C LEU A 134 -2.18 9.41 -23.41
N THR A 135 -3.44 9.23 -23.79
CA THR A 135 -4.50 8.78 -22.88
C THR A 135 -4.18 7.41 -22.29
N GLN A 136 -3.75 6.45 -23.12
CA GLN A 136 -3.32 5.13 -22.64
C GLN A 136 -2.14 5.23 -21.67
N SER A 137 -1.09 5.99 -22.03
CA SER A 137 0.08 6.21 -21.18
C SER A 137 -0.29 6.85 -19.84
N LEU A 138 -1.23 7.81 -19.85
CA LEU A 138 -1.71 8.48 -18.64
C LEU A 138 -2.44 7.49 -17.72
N THR A 139 -3.39 6.71 -18.26
CA THR A 139 -4.11 5.69 -17.47
C THR A 139 -3.19 4.62 -16.90
N GLU A 140 -2.14 4.22 -17.64
CA GLU A 140 -1.15 3.26 -17.14
C GLU A 140 -0.31 3.86 -16.01
N LYS A 141 0.13 5.12 -16.14
CA LYS A 141 0.85 5.83 -15.07
C LYS A 141 -0.01 6.00 -13.83
N GLU A 142 -1.29 6.32 -13.96
CA GLU A 142 -2.23 6.41 -12.83
C GLU A 142 -2.41 5.05 -12.14
N ARG A 143 -2.52 3.97 -12.90
CA ARG A 143 -2.55 2.60 -12.33
C ARG A 143 -1.26 2.27 -11.57
N ARG A 144 -0.09 2.63 -12.13
CA ARG A 144 1.19 2.40 -11.44
C ARG A 144 1.31 3.24 -10.17
N LEU A 145 0.89 4.50 -10.20
CA LEU A 145 0.91 5.40 -9.04
C LEU A 145 0.00 4.87 -7.92
N THR A 146 -1.22 4.46 -8.24
CA THR A 146 -2.15 3.89 -7.26
C THR A 146 -1.61 2.60 -6.63
N SER A 147 -0.97 1.72 -7.41
CA SER A 147 -0.29 0.53 -6.91
C SER A 147 0.85 0.88 -5.94
N GLN A 148 1.71 1.83 -6.31
CA GLN A 148 2.83 2.28 -5.47
C GLN A 148 2.35 2.91 -4.16
N VAL A 149 1.27 3.71 -4.21
CA VAL A 149 0.66 4.28 -3.01
C VAL A 149 0.17 3.17 -2.08
N ALA A 150 -0.54 2.17 -2.59
CA ALA A 150 -1.03 1.04 -1.80
C ALA A 150 0.12 0.22 -1.16
N GLU A 151 1.19 -0.04 -1.92
CA GLU A 151 2.39 -0.70 -1.40
C GLU A 151 3.09 0.11 -0.31
N SER A 152 3.21 1.43 -0.51
CA SER A 152 3.81 2.33 0.49
C SER A 152 3.00 2.36 1.79
N GLU A 153 1.66 2.33 1.71
CA GLU A 153 0.80 2.25 2.89
C GLU A 153 0.95 0.92 3.62
N LYS A 154 1.06 -0.19 2.88
CA LYS A 154 1.31 -1.51 3.46
C LYS A 154 2.65 -1.54 4.21
N ALA A 155 3.70 -1.00 3.60
CA ALA A 155 5.02 -0.87 4.22
C ALA A 155 4.97 0.03 5.47
N ARG A 156 4.25 1.15 5.41
CA ARG A 156 4.04 2.05 6.56
C ARG A 156 3.33 1.34 7.72
N LYS A 157 2.26 0.57 7.44
CA LYS A 157 1.53 -0.21 8.43
C LYS A 157 2.44 -1.27 9.09
N ALA A 158 3.24 -1.97 8.29
CA ALA A 158 4.20 -2.96 8.79
C ALA A 158 5.30 -2.32 9.67
N LYS A 159 5.80 -1.14 9.31
CA LYS A 159 6.77 -0.39 10.13
C LYS A 159 6.17 0.00 11.48
N LEU A 160 4.92 0.48 11.49
CA LEU A 160 4.23 0.85 12.73
C LEU A 160 3.96 -0.36 13.63
N SER A 161 3.57 -1.51 13.06
CA SER A 161 3.38 -2.73 13.85
C SER A 161 4.70 -3.25 14.42
N ALA A 162 5.78 -3.24 13.63
CA ALA A 162 7.12 -3.61 14.10
C ALA A 162 7.59 -2.69 15.24
N GLN A 163 7.37 -1.38 15.14
CA GLN A 163 7.73 -0.44 16.21
C GLN A 163 6.95 -0.71 17.51
N ARG A 164 5.66 -1.07 17.42
CA ARG A 164 4.85 -1.46 18.58
C ARG A 164 5.39 -2.75 19.22
N ALA A 165 5.70 -3.76 18.41
CA ALA A 165 6.29 -5.01 18.89
C ALA A 165 7.65 -4.78 19.57
N GLN A 166 8.50 -3.93 18.98
CA GLN A 166 9.79 -3.56 19.57
C GLN A 166 9.63 -2.89 20.94
N ARG A 167 8.68 -1.96 21.09
CA ARG A 167 8.40 -1.33 22.40
C ARG A 167 7.93 -2.34 23.44
N LYS A 168 7.08 -3.29 23.05
CA LYS A 168 6.62 -4.37 23.93
C LYS A 168 7.77 -5.26 24.38
N LEU A 169 8.61 -5.72 23.45
CA LEU A 169 9.80 -6.53 23.76
C LEU A 169 10.78 -5.78 24.66
N LYS A 170 10.98 -4.48 24.44
CA LYS A 170 11.83 -3.65 25.30
C LYS A 170 11.29 -3.61 26.74
N ALA A 171 9.99 -3.40 26.91
CA ALA A 171 9.37 -3.40 28.25
C ALA A 171 9.43 -4.78 28.93
N GLU A 172 9.25 -5.86 28.18
CA GLU A 172 9.41 -7.24 28.71
C GLU A 172 10.86 -7.53 29.12
N LEU A 173 11.84 -7.05 28.33
CA LEU A 173 13.25 -7.17 28.65
C LEU A 173 13.63 -6.39 29.91
N GLU A 174 13.17 -5.15 30.04
CA GLU A 174 13.38 -4.34 31.25
C GLU A 174 12.80 -5.05 32.48
N LYS A 175 11.56 -5.52 32.41
CA LYS A 175 10.92 -6.29 33.49
C LYS A 175 11.71 -7.56 33.85
N SER A 176 12.18 -8.31 32.85
CA SER A 176 12.99 -9.49 33.09
C SER A 176 14.35 -9.14 33.71
N ASN A 177 14.95 -8.03 33.33
CA ASN A 177 16.22 -7.57 33.87
C ASN A 177 16.08 -7.14 35.33
N ASP A 178 14.98 -6.46 35.68
CA ASP A 178 14.65 -6.13 37.06
C ASP A 178 14.47 -7.40 37.91
N GLN A 179 13.76 -8.40 37.39
CA GLN A 179 13.61 -9.70 38.05
C GLN A 179 14.95 -10.42 38.25
N LEU A 180 15.83 -10.38 37.23
CA LEU A 180 17.17 -10.96 37.35
C LEU A 180 18.02 -10.23 38.40
N ALA A 181 17.89 -8.91 38.53
CA ALA A 181 18.58 -8.15 39.56
C ALA A 181 18.12 -8.57 40.97
N VAL A 182 16.80 -8.76 41.16
CA VAL A 182 16.25 -9.29 42.41
C VAL A 182 16.78 -10.69 42.71
N PHE A 183 16.73 -11.61 41.75
CA PHE A 183 17.24 -12.97 41.96
C PHE A 183 18.75 -13.02 42.23
N ARG A 184 19.54 -12.12 41.63
CA ARG A 184 20.97 -12.01 41.96
C ARG A 184 21.18 -11.59 43.41
N ALA A 185 20.47 -10.55 43.86
CA ALA A 185 20.54 -10.12 45.25
C ALA A 185 20.11 -11.24 46.21
N GLU A 186 19.04 -11.98 45.88
CA GLU A 186 18.62 -13.15 46.68
C GLU A 186 19.73 -14.22 46.73
N CYS A 187 20.36 -14.56 45.59
CA CYS A 187 21.46 -15.53 45.55
C CYS A 187 22.66 -15.08 46.38
N GLU A 188 23.00 -13.79 46.35
CA GLU A 188 24.06 -13.22 47.19
C GLU A 188 23.72 -13.40 48.67
N THR A 189 22.50 -13.06 49.10
CA THR A 189 22.08 -13.27 50.50
C THR A 189 22.07 -14.74 50.92
N TYR A 190 21.70 -15.67 50.02
CA TYR A 190 21.78 -17.11 50.31
C TYR A 190 23.22 -17.59 50.46
N THR A 191 24.13 -17.05 49.65
CA THR A 191 25.55 -17.38 49.72
C THR A 191 26.15 -16.88 51.04
N GLU A 192 25.88 -15.62 51.41
CA GLU A 192 26.31 -15.06 52.70
C GLU A 192 25.77 -15.88 53.89
N ARG A 193 24.49 -16.28 53.86
CA ARG A 193 23.92 -17.13 54.90
C ARG A 193 24.58 -18.50 54.97
N TYR A 194 24.90 -19.09 53.81
CA TYR A 194 25.58 -20.38 53.75
C TYR A 194 26.99 -20.28 54.36
N ASP A 195 27.75 -19.25 53.99
CA ASP A 195 29.09 -19.00 54.53
C ASP A 195 29.05 -18.77 56.05
N GLN A 196 28.06 -18.01 56.54
CA GLN A 196 27.85 -17.83 57.97
C GLN A 196 27.56 -19.16 58.69
N GLN A 197 26.67 -19.99 58.14
CA GLN A 197 26.36 -21.31 58.72
C GLN A 197 27.58 -22.23 58.74
N LEU A 198 28.44 -22.15 57.72
CA LEU A 198 29.67 -22.93 57.65
C LEU A 198 30.68 -22.48 58.73
N SER A 199 30.79 -21.17 58.94
CA SER A 199 31.57 -20.58 60.04
C SER A 199 31.03 -21.03 61.40
N ASP A 200 29.72 -20.89 61.66
CA ASP A 200 29.09 -21.30 62.92
C ASP A 200 29.27 -22.80 63.18
N ASN A 201 29.14 -23.64 62.15
CA ASN A 201 29.37 -25.07 62.26
C ASN A 201 30.82 -25.39 62.65
N SER A 202 31.79 -24.65 62.10
CA SER A 202 33.20 -24.81 62.45
C SER A 202 33.45 -24.47 63.92
N VAL A 203 32.84 -23.40 64.44
CA VAL A 203 32.90 -23.01 65.85
C VAL A 203 32.28 -24.07 66.74
N LEU A 204 31.06 -24.51 66.42
CA LEU A 204 30.37 -25.59 67.16
C LEU A 204 31.19 -26.88 67.18
N LYS A 205 31.85 -27.24 66.07
CA LYS A 205 32.72 -28.41 66.00
C LYS A 205 33.93 -28.27 66.93
N THR A 206 34.52 -27.08 67.02
CA THR A 206 35.61 -26.84 67.99
C THR A 206 35.13 -26.87 69.44
N ALA A 207 33.97 -26.28 69.74
CA ALA A 207 33.36 -26.33 71.06
C ALA A 207 33.01 -27.76 71.49
N ASN A 208 32.43 -28.56 70.59
CA ASN A 208 32.14 -29.98 70.85
C ASN A 208 33.42 -30.77 71.16
N LYS A 209 34.50 -30.56 70.39
CA LYS A 209 35.80 -31.20 70.69
C LYS A 209 36.34 -30.78 72.07
N HIS A 210 36.16 -29.53 72.45
CA HIS A 210 36.60 -29.05 73.76
C HIS A 210 35.79 -29.69 74.89
N LEU A 211 34.45 -29.73 74.77
CA LEU A 211 33.58 -30.41 75.72
C LEU A 211 33.86 -31.91 75.81
N GLU A 212 34.19 -32.57 74.70
CA GLU A 212 34.61 -33.98 74.70
C GLU A 212 35.89 -34.20 75.52
N LEU A 213 36.85 -33.27 75.46
CA LEU A 213 38.06 -33.30 76.28
C LEU A 213 37.73 -33.08 77.76
N GLU A 214 36.96 -32.04 78.10
CA GLU A 214 36.55 -31.78 79.49
C GLU A 214 35.77 -32.97 80.09
N LEU A 215 34.90 -33.61 79.31
CA LEU A 215 34.15 -34.79 79.74
C LEU A 215 35.08 -35.99 79.95
N ALA A 216 36.09 -36.17 79.10
CA ALA A 216 37.11 -37.20 79.30
C ALA A 216 37.95 -36.96 80.57
N GLU A 217 38.36 -35.71 80.82
CA GLU A 217 39.09 -35.30 82.03
C GLU A 217 38.23 -35.51 83.30
N ALA A 218 36.98 -35.03 83.31
CA ALA A 218 36.07 -35.22 84.43
C ALA A 218 35.77 -36.71 84.71
N ARG A 219 35.68 -37.55 83.67
CA ARG A 219 35.57 -39.01 83.84
C ARG A 219 36.83 -39.61 84.46
N GLN A 220 38.00 -39.18 84.01
CA GLN A 220 39.26 -39.64 84.58
C GLN A 220 39.39 -39.23 86.06
N GLU A 221 39.05 -37.99 86.40
CA GLU A 221 39.03 -37.52 87.78
C GLU A 221 38.02 -38.30 88.63
N SER A 222 36.83 -38.56 88.12
CA SER A 222 35.83 -39.39 88.81
C SER A 222 36.33 -40.82 89.06
N ILE A 223 37.07 -41.41 88.13
CA ILE A 223 37.70 -42.73 88.32
C ILE A 223 38.77 -42.68 89.41
N LEU A 224 39.62 -41.65 89.42
CA LEU A 224 40.63 -41.46 90.47
C LEU A 224 39.98 -41.30 91.85
N GLN A 225 38.99 -40.41 91.98
CA GLN A 225 38.24 -40.22 93.22
C GLN A 225 37.58 -41.52 93.70
N LYS A 226 37.01 -42.31 92.77
CA LYS A 226 36.45 -43.62 93.10
C LYS A 226 37.53 -44.55 93.66
N ASN A 227 38.68 -44.67 93.00
CA ASN A 227 39.79 -45.50 93.48
C ASN A 227 40.31 -45.05 94.85
N ASP A 228 40.48 -43.73 95.05
CA ASP A 228 40.92 -43.16 96.33
C ASP A 228 39.90 -43.47 97.44
N SER A 229 38.60 -43.33 97.15
CA SER A 229 37.53 -43.67 98.10
C SER A 229 37.47 -45.16 98.41
N GLU A 230 37.71 -46.04 97.42
CA GLU A 230 37.83 -47.48 97.63
C GLU A 230 39.06 -47.83 98.47
N GLN A 231 40.18 -47.13 98.28
CA GLN A 231 41.37 -47.30 99.12
C GLN A 231 41.11 -46.85 100.57
N MET A 232 40.53 -45.66 100.77
CA MET A 232 40.16 -45.19 102.10
C MET A 232 39.17 -46.13 102.78
N ALA A 233 38.18 -46.68 102.05
CA ALA A 233 37.25 -47.65 102.59
C ALA A 233 37.97 -48.91 103.10
N ARG A 234 38.95 -49.44 102.35
CA ARG A 234 39.78 -50.58 102.79
C ARG A 234 40.64 -50.26 104.01
N GLU A 235 41.22 -49.06 104.08
CA GLU A 235 41.99 -48.61 105.24
C GLU A 235 41.11 -48.49 106.49
N VAL A 236 39.90 -47.92 106.35
CA VAL A 236 38.91 -47.84 107.42
C VAL A 236 38.48 -49.24 107.86
N GLU A 237 38.21 -50.16 106.92
CA GLU A 237 37.92 -51.57 107.23
C GLU A 237 39.08 -52.22 108.00
N ALA A 238 40.33 -52.04 107.56
CA ALA A 238 41.50 -52.57 108.27
C ALA A 238 41.59 -52.02 109.71
N LEU A 239 41.48 -50.70 109.89
CA LEU A 239 41.51 -50.05 111.20
C LEU A 239 40.35 -50.51 112.09
N THR A 240 39.14 -50.69 111.56
CA THR A 240 38.00 -51.18 112.35
C THR A 240 38.19 -52.64 112.78
N THR A 241 38.81 -53.49 111.96
CA THR A 241 39.17 -54.85 112.37
C THR A 241 40.26 -54.86 113.43
N GLU A 242 41.25 -53.97 113.34
CA GLU A 242 42.29 -53.79 114.35
C GLU A 242 41.71 -53.29 115.68
N GLN A 243 40.85 -52.26 115.63
CA GLN A 243 40.13 -51.76 116.79
C GLN A 243 39.30 -52.86 117.44
N SER A 244 38.61 -53.69 116.66
CA SER A 244 37.84 -54.84 117.17
C SER A 244 38.73 -55.88 117.86
N LYS A 245 39.94 -56.15 117.34
CA LYS A 245 40.93 -57.03 117.99
C LYS A 245 41.43 -56.44 119.30
N LEU A 246 41.76 -55.15 119.32
CA LEU A 246 42.20 -54.46 120.54
C LEU A 246 41.11 -54.42 121.61
N ILE A 247 39.83 -54.27 121.23
CA ILE A 247 38.70 -54.39 122.15
C ILE A 247 38.62 -55.82 122.71
N ALA A 248 38.73 -56.85 121.86
CA ALA A 248 38.71 -58.24 122.32
C ALA A 248 39.89 -58.56 123.25
N GLU A 249 41.09 -58.03 122.97
CA GLU A 249 42.26 -58.17 123.84
C GLU A 249 42.05 -57.44 125.17
N LYS A 250 41.55 -56.21 125.13
CA LYS A 250 41.18 -55.44 126.34
C LYS A 250 40.16 -56.22 127.18
N ASP A 251 39.10 -56.74 126.59
CA ASP A 251 38.07 -57.51 127.29
C ASP A 251 38.64 -58.82 127.86
N GLY A 252 39.53 -59.49 127.12
CA GLY A 252 40.26 -60.67 127.60
C GLY A 252 41.19 -60.36 128.78
N LEU A 253 41.92 -59.25 128.73
CA LEU A 253 42.73 -58.75 129.85
C LEU A 253 41.86 -58.37 131.05
N GLN A 254 40.72 -57.75 130.81
CA GLN A 254 39.77 -57.36 131.85
C GLN A 254 39.20 -58.58 132.58
N LYS A 255 38.81 -59.63 131.86
CA LYS A 255 38.46 -60.94 132.46
C LYS A 255 39.61 -61.53 133.29
N ARG A 256 40.85 -61.42 132.82
CA ARG A 256 42.02 -61.93 133.56
C ARG A 256 42.31 -61.11 134.82
N ILE A 257 42.07 -59.80 134.79
CA ILE A 257 42.11 -58.94 135.97
C ILE A 257 41.02 -59.36 136.95
N GLU A 258 39.79 -59.60 136.49
CA GLU A 258 38.68 -60.09 137.32
C GLU A 258 39.01 -61.45 137.95
N GLU A 259 39.58 -62.40 137.19
CA GLU A 259 40.06 -63.69 137.72
C GLU A 259 41.16 -63.53 138.77
N LEU A 260 42.14 -62.66 138.53
CA LEU A 260 43.21 -62.36 139.50
C LEU A 260 42.67 -61.68 140.76
N GLN A 261 41.70 -60.78 140.62
CA GLN A 261 40.99 -60.16 141.76
C GLN A 261 40.23 -61.23 142.56
N HIS A 262 39.52 -62.14 141.90
CA HIS A 262 38.80 -63.23 142.54
C HIS A 262 39.74 -64.25 143.22
N GLN A 263 40.92 -64.49 142.64
CA GLN A 263 41.99 -65.27 143.28
C GLN A 263 42.56 -64.53 144.51
N LEU A 264 42.71 -63.21 144.45
CA LEU A 264 43.14 -62.40 145.59
C LEU A 264 42.10 -62.47 146.72
N GLU A 265 40.82 -62.33 146.40
CA GLU A 265 39.71 -62.43 147.35
C GLU A 265 39.60 -63.84 147.97
N HIS A 266 39.86 -64.90 147.20
CA HIS A 266 39.91 -66.27 147.72
C HIS A 266 41.17 -66.58 148.54
N SER A 267 42.31 -65.94 148.24
CA SER A 267 43.51 -66.00 149.07
C SER A 267 43.40 -65.18 150.37
N SER A 268 42.47 -64.21 150.42
CA SER A 268 42.17 -63.41 151.61
C SER A 268 41.24 -64.11 152.62
N ASN A 269 40.71 -65.30 152.29
CA ASN A 269 39.88 -66.11 153.19
C ASN A 269 40.64 -67.24 153.90
N TYR A 270 41.98 -67.18 153.91
CA TYR A 270 42.86 -68.15 154.57
C TYR A 270 43.91 -67.48 155.46
N THR A 271 43.51 -66.48 156.25
CA THR A 271 44.19 -66.08 157.49
C THR A 271 43.17 -65.46 158.43
N GLU A 272 42.40 -66.33 159.10
CA GLU A 272 42.16 -66.17 160.54
C GLU A 272 43.46 -66.50 161.30
#